data_AF-A0A6G2FLR0-F1
#
_entry.id   AF-A0A6G2FLR0-F1
#
_cell.length_a   1.000
_cell.length_b   1.000
_cell.length_c   1.000
_cell.angle_alpha   90.00
_cell.angle_beta   90.00
_cell.angle_gamma   90.00
#
_symmetry.space_group_name_H-M   'P 1'
#
loop_
_entity.id
_entity.type
_entity.pdbx_description
1 polymer ?
#
loop_
_entity_poly.entity_id
_entity_poly.type
_entity_poly.pdbx_seq_one_letter_code
_entity_poly.pdbx_strand_id
1 'polypeptide(L)' 'MSIIDATDVLLHVYFFVLLSGGEQRLVALAYHLFTNQDFYGFEDGKRYNNSPFEVFSGVDEVGYQLAKNAIDIRLQFY' A
#
# COMPACT_ATOMS: atom_id res chain seq x y z
N MET A 1 -10.93 23.98 7.08
CA MET A 1 -10.14 23.47 5.94
C MET A 1 -8.86 22.91 6.54
N SER A 2 -8.89 21.64 6.93
CA SER A 2 -7.68 21.00 7.47
C SER A 2 -6.65 20.93 6.36
N ILE A 3 -5.40 21.20 6.71
CA ILE A 3 -4.24 20.93 5.86
C ILE A 3 -4.34 19.44 5.50
N ILE A 4 -4.88 19.14 4.32
CA ILE A 4 -4.51 17.94 3.58
C ILE A 4 -3.06 18.27 3.22
N ASP A 5 -2.13 17.62 3.90
CA ASP A 5 -0.73 17.98 3.83
C ASP A 5 -0.28 17.88 2.37
N ALA A 6 0.60 18.76 1.90
CA ALA A 6 1.06 18.69 0.51
C ALA A 6 1.63 17.29 0.17
N THR A 7 2.12 16.61 1.21
CA THR A 7 2.53 15.21 1.23
C THR A 7 1.38 14.24 0.93
N ASP A 8 0.19 14.42 1.50
CA ASP A 8 -0.99 13.59 1.24
C ASP A 8 -1.46 13.75 -0.21
N VAL A 9 -1.45 14.97 -0.75
CA VAL A 9 -1.80 15.24 -2.16
C VAL A 9 -0.78 14.62 -3.11
N LEU A 10 0.52 14.74 -2.80
CA LEU A 10 1.59 14.16 -3.60
C LEU A 10 1.52 12.63 -3.58
N LEU A 11 1.26 12.04 -2.40
CA LEU A 11 1.03 10.60 -2.25
C LEU A 11 -0.18 10.20 -3.10
N HIS A 12 -1.29 10.92 -3.01
CA HIS A 12 -2.52 10.61 -3.74
C HIS A 12 -2.33 10.65 -5.26
N VAL A 13 -1.65 11.68 -5.78
CA VAL A 13 -1.35 11.81 -7.22
C VAL A 13 -0.41 10.70 -7.69
N TYR A 14 0.67 10.43 -6.95
CA TYR A 14 1.61 9.36 -7.35
C TYR A 14 1.01 7.97 -7.22
N PHE A 15 0.25 7.70 -6.15
CA PHE A 15 -0.38 6.40 -5.93
C PHE A 15 -1.50 6.14 -6.92
N PHE A 16 -2.49 7.03 -7.00
CA PHE A 16 -3.74 6.71 -7.68
C PHE A 16 -3.72 7.03 -9.18
N VAL A 17 -2.83 7.90 -9.65
CA VAL A 17 -2.81 8.34 -11.06
C VAL A 17 -1.74 7.65 -11.89
N LEU A 18 -0.58 7.30 -11.31
CA LEU A 18 0.57 6.80 -12.08
C LEU A 18 0.80 5.30 -11.97
N LEU A 19 0.37 4.67 -10.88
CA LEU A 19 0.58 3.25 -10.64
C LEU A 19 -0.63 2.44 -11.12
N SER A 20 -0.36 1.30 -11.74
CA SER A 20 -1.38 0.27 -11.96
C SER A 20 -1.92 -0.26 -10.63
N GLY A 21 -3.11 -0.88 -10.67
CA GLY A 21 -3.73 -1.43 -9.45
C GLY A 21 -2.86 -2.46 -8.72
N GLY A 22 -2.01 -3.21 -9.43
CA GLY A 22 -1.05 -4.15 -8.83
C GLY A 22 0.11 -3.43 -8.13
N GLU A 23 0.67 -2.40 -8.76
CA GLU A 23 1.74 -1.59 -8.16
C GLU A 23 1.27 -0.84 -6.92
N GLN A 24 0.06 -0.27 -6.94
CA GLN A 24 -0.55 0.36 -5.77
C GLN A 24 -0.61 -0.60 -4.58
N ARG A 25 -1.00 -1.86 -4.82
CA ARG A 25 -1.05 -2.90 -3.79
C ARG A 25 0.32 -3.27 -3.26
N LEU A 26 1.34 -3.35 -4.11
CA LEU A 26 2.72 -3.61 -3.66
C LEU A 26 3.25 -2.49 -2.75
N VAL A 27 2.94 -1.22 -3.04
CA VAL A 27 3.35 -0.11 -2.18
C VAL A 27 2.55 -0.08 -0.88
N ALA A 28 1.24 -0.38 -0.92
CA ALA A 28 0.43 -0.56 0.28
C ALA A 28 1.00 -1.65 1.19
N LEU A 29 1.42 -2.77 0.61
CA LEU A 29 2.07 -3.84 1.36
C LEU A 29 3.40 -3.41 1.98
N ALA A 30 4.24 -2.70 1.24
CA ALA A 30 5.49 -2.17 1.77
C ALA A 30 5.22 -1.24 2.97
N TYR A 31 4.21 -0.37 2.87
CA TYR A 31 3.80 0.49 3.97
C TYR A 31 3.46 -0.31 5.22
N HIS A 32 2.63 -1.35 5.11
CA HIS A 32 2.32 -2.24 6.24
C HIS A 32 3.58 -2.86 6.85
N LEU A 33 4.48 -3.41 6.02
CA LEU A 33 5.65 -4.17 6.47
C LEU A 33 6.73 -3.32 7.17
N PHE A 34 6.87 -2.05 6.74
CA PHE A 34 7.91 -1.17 7.24
C PHE A 34 7.44 -0.21 8.33
N THR A 35 6.14 0.10 8.40
CA THR A 35 5.59 1.03 9.40
C THR A 35 4.81 0.33 10.51
N ASN A 36 4.39 -0.92 10.29
CA ASN A 36 3.45 -1.64 11.16
C ASN A 36 2.11 -0.90 11.35
N GLN A 37 1.71 -0.09 10.35
CA GLN A 37 0.44 0.64 10.30
C GLN A 37 -0.42 0.14 9.14
N ASP A 38 -1.74 0.36 9.23
CA ASP A 38 -2.64 0.03 8.12
C ASP A 38 -2.51 1.04 6.99
N PHE A 39 -2.30 0.56 5.77
CA PHE A 39 -2.39 1.40 4.58
C PHE A 39 -3.83 1.91 4.43
N TYR A 40 -3.99 3.16 4.02
CA TYR A 40 -5.30 3.79 3.89
C TYR A 40 -5.43 4.54 2.57
N GLY A 41 -6.62 4.47 1.99
CA GLY A 41 -7.01 5.22 0.80
C GLY A 41 -8.15 6.18 1.10
N PHE A 42 -8.54 6.94 0.08
CA PHE A 42 -9.75 7.76 0.11
C PHE A 42 -10.65 7.39 -1.08
N GLU A 43 -11.92 7.12 -0.80
CA GLU A 43 -12.96 6.86 -1.80
C GLU A 43 -14.16 7.75 -1.44
N ASP A 44 -14.67 8.53 -2.40
CA ASP A 44 -15.73 9.53 -2.17
C ASP A 44 -15.47 10.47 -0.97
N GLY A 45 -14.22 10.85 -0.78
CA GLY A 45 -13.79 11.72 0.33
C GLY A 45 -13.81 11.05 1.71
N LYS A 46 -14.08 9.75 1.79
CA LYS A 46 -14.02 8.96 3.02
C LYS A 46 -12.73 8.14 3.06
N ARG A 47 -12.05 8.17 4.21
CA ARG A 47 -10.91 7.31 4.46
C ARG A 47 -11.39 5.87 4.65
N TYR A 48 -10.75 4.93 3.96
CA TYR A 48 -10.87 3.51 4.21
C TYR A 48 -9.48 2.93 4.47
N ASN A 49 -9.41 1.96 5.38
CA ASN A 49 -8.17 1.22 5.61
C ASN A 49 -8.21 -0.05 4.78
N ASN A 50 -7.11 -0.38 4.14
CA ASN A 50 -6.92 -1.68 3.51
C ASN A 50 -6.17 -2.55 4.50
N SER A 51 -6.72 -3.72 4.81
CA SER A 51 -5.99 -4.73 5.57
C SER A 51 -4.88 -5.34 4.69
N PRO A 52 -3.80 -5.86 5.30
CA PRO A 52 -2.78 -6.59 4.55
C PRO A 52 -3.36 -7.72 3.69
N PHE A 53 -4.41 -8.41 4.17
CA PHE A 53 -5.07 -9.48 3.44
C PHE A 53 -5.77 -9.00 2.17
N GLU A 54 -6.46 -7.86 2.21
CA GLU A 54 -7.12 -7.28 1.03
C GLU A 54 -6.10 -6.79 -0.01
N VAL A 55 -4.94 -6.32 0.46
CA VAL A 55 -3.82 -5.97 -0.41
C VAL A 55 -3.30 -7.23 -1.12
N PHE A 56 -3.12 -8.32 -0.39
CA PHE A 56 -2.67 -9.62 -0.91
C PHE A 56 -3.65 -10.30 -1.88
N SER A 57 -4.96 -10.19 -1.64
CA SER A 57 -5.94 -10.91 -2.44
C SER A 57 -6.09 -10.38 -3.87
N GLY A 58 -5.53 -9.20 -4.18
CA GLY A 58 -5.65 -8.56 -5.49
C GLY A 58 -4.33 -8.34 -6.23
N VAL A 59 -3.22 -8.89 -5.76
CA VAL A 59 -1.97 -8.93 -6.54
C VAL A 59 -1.97 -10.13 -7.48
N ASP A 60 -1.39 -9.94 -8.66
CA ASP A 60 -1.15 -11.04 -9.61
C ASP A 60 -0.03 -11.97 -9.11
N GLU A 61 0.25 -13.05 -9.83
CA GLU A 61 1.26 -14.03 -9.44
C GLU A 61 2.66 -13.40 -9.26
N VAL A 62 3.02 -12.44 -10.11
CA VAL A 62 4.31 -11.75 -10.04
C VAL A 62 4.38 -10.88 -8.78
N GLY A 63 3.35 -10.09 -8.51
CA GLY A 63 3.23 -9.26 -7.32
C GLY A 63 3.20 -10.10 -6.04
N TYR A 64 2.52 -11.24 -6.06
CA TYR A 64 2.51 -12.21 -4.96
C TYR A 64 3.92 -12.72 -4.65
N GLN A 65 4.72 -13.10 -5.65
CA GLN A 65 6.08 -13.58 -5.43
C GLN A 65 7.01 -12.48 -4.88
N LEU A 66 6.87 -11.25 -5.38
CA LEU A 66 7.62 -10.10 -4.87
C LEU A 66 7.27 -9.82 -3.40
N ALA A 67 5.98 -9.81 -3.09
CA ALA A 67 5.46 -9.62 -1.74
C ALA A 67 5.95 -10.71 -0.77
N LYS A 68 5.88 -11.97 -1.18
CA LYS A 68 6.36 -13.12 -0.42
C LYS A 68 7.86 -13.01 -0.13
N ASN A 69 8.68 -12.70 -1.14
CA ASN A 69 10.12 -12.55 -0.97
C ASN A 69 10.48 -11.40 -0.01
N ALA A 70 9.76 -10.28 -0.09
CA ALA A 70 9.96 -9.15 0.82
C ALA A 70 9.65 -9.52 2.28
N ILE A 71 8.56 -10.28 2.52
CA ILE A 71 8.24 -10.81 3.85
C ILE A 71 9.30 -11.80 4.32
N ASP A 72 9.68 -12.76 3.48
CA ASP A 72 10.67 -13.79 3.81
C ASP A 72 11.99 -13.14 4.28
N ILE A 73 12.46 -12.12 3.56
CA ILE A 73 13.65 -11.34 3.96
C ILE A 73 13.42 -10.62 5.29
N ARG A 74 12.27 -9.97 5.50
CA ARG A 74 11.96 -9.25 6.75
C ARG A 74 11.98 -10.18 7.96
N LEU A 75 11.39 -11.36 7.83
CA LEU A 75 11.29 -12.35 8.90
C LEU A 75 12.65 -13.00 9.23
N GLN A 76 13.63 -12.99 8.32
CA GLN A 76 15.00 -13.46 8.63
C GLN A 76 15.75 -12.53 9.59
N PHE A 77 15.32 -11.28 9.75
CA PHE A 77 15.95 -10.31 10.64
C PHE A 77 15.29 -10.20 12.03
N TYR A 78 14.30 -11.05 12.32
CA TYR A 78 13.63 -11.17 13.62
C TYR A 78 13.96 -12.52 14.27
#